data_AF-A0A0F5J7A6-F1
#
_entry.id   AF-A0A0F5J7A6-F1
#
_cell.length_a   1.000
_cell.length_b   1.000
_cell.length_c   1.000
_cell.angle_alpha   90.00
_cell.angle_beta   90.00
_cell.angle_gamma   90.00
#
_symmetry.space_group_name_H-M   'P 1'
#
loop_
_entity.id
_entity.type
_entity.pdbx_description
1 polymer ?
#
loop_
_entity_poly.entity_id
_entity_poly.type
_entity_poly.pdbx_seq_one_letter_code
_entity_poly.pdbx_strand_id
1 'polypeptide(L)'
;MQPNEIIKKHIAPCGLHCGGCFAFNGGNIQKHSTELIKSLGNFDVYAQRFVTMLDEPVFENYQSFKMMLHYFSEAKCNGCREQACALFKSCHVRDCFREKGVDFCFQCTSFPCEQTGFDEHLQKRFISINEKIRKIGIENYYEEIKDVPRY
;
A
#
# COMPACT_ATOMS: atom_id res chain seq x y z
N MET A 1 2.87 14.04 16.02
CA MET A 1 3.79 12.90 15.83
C MET A 1 5.03 13.45 15.15
N GLN A 2 6.24 13.05 15.55
CA GLN A 2 7.48 13.53 14.90
C GLN A 2 7.48 13.11 13.41
N PRO A 3 8.03 13.90 12.47
CA PRO A 3 8.00 13.58 11.03
C PRO A 3 8.50 12.16 10.70
N ASN A 4 9.53 11.70 11.41
CA ASN A 4 10.11 10.37 11.22
C ASN A 4 9.14 9.23 11.59
N GLU A 5 8.28 9.42 12.59
CA GLU A 5 7.30 8.41 13.00
C GLU A 5 6.19 8.22 11.96
N ILE A 6 5.79 9.29 11.28
CA ILE A 6 4.83 9.22 10.17
C ILE A 6 5.45 8.43 9.01
N ILE A 7 6.70 8.73 8.66
CA ILE A 7 7.43 8.01 7.61
C ILE A 7 7.55 6.53 7.95
N LYS A 8 7.97 6.17 9.18
CA LYS A 8 8.11 4.77 9.61
C LYS A 8 6.79 4.01 9.58
N LYS A 9 5.65 4.68 9.82
CA LYS A 9 4.32 4.10 9.69
C LYS A 9 3.95 3.80 8.23
N HIS A 10 4.35 4.65 7.28
CA HIS A 10 3.95 4.54 5.88
C HIS A 10 4.97 3.82 5.00
N ILE A 11 6.25 3.80 5.38
CA ILE A 11 7.35 3.18 4.63
C ILE A 11 7.87 1.97 5.40
N ALA A 12 7.80 0.80 4.75
CA ALA A 12 8.33 -0.44 5.28
C ALA A 12 9.87 -0.36 5.43
N PRO A 13 10.49 -1.22 6.27
CA PRO A 13 11.95 -1.28 6.37
C PRO A 13 12.64 -1.53 5.02
N CYS A 14 11.99 -2.26 4.11
CA CYS A 14 12.46 -2.48 2.73
C CYS A 14 12.26 -1.27 1.80
N GLY A 15 11.74 -0.14 2.27
CA GLY A 15 11.48 1.07 1.49
C GLY A 15 10.15 1.09 0.73
N LEU A 16 9.38 0.00 0.72
CA LEU A 16 8.06 -0.01 0.06
C LEU A 16 7.06 0.93 0.77
N HIS A 17 6.26 1.66 0.00
CA HIS A 17 5.19 2.51 0.50
C HIS A 17 3.98 1.68 0.96
N CYS A 18 3.97 1.23 2.22
CA CYS A 18 2.80 0.60 2.85
C CYS A 18 1.56 1.49 2.79
N GLY A 19 1.71 2.81 2.95
CA GLY A 19 0.61 3.78 2.88
C GLY A 19 -0.20 3.76 1.58
N GLY A 20 0.45 3.42 0.46
CA GLY A 20 -0.21 3.27 -0.85
C GLY A 20 -0.81 1.88 -1.11
N CYS A 21 -0.71 0.92 -0.18
CA CYS A 21 -1.27 -0.43 -0.34
C CYS A 21 -2.80 -0.41 -0.15
N PHE A 22 -3.54 -1.18 -0.96
CA PHE A 22 -5.00 -1.30 -0.82
C PHE A 22 -5.42 -1.80 0.58
N ALA A 23 -4.56 -2.57 1.25
CA ALA A 23 -4.85 -3.16 2.55
C ALA A 23 -4.51 -2.26 3.74
N PHE A 24 -3.87 -1.10 3.52
CA PHE A 24 -3.37 -0.24 4.59
C PHE A 24 -4.48 0.54 5.29
N ASN A 25 -4.57 0.40 6.60
CA ASN A 25 -5.52 1.10 7.45
C ASN A 25 -5.21 2.60 7.47
N GLY A 26 -6.19 3.40 7.10
CA GLY A 26 -6.07 4.85 6.93
C GLY A 26 -5.39 5.28 5.62
N GLY A 27 -5.16 4.36 4.68
CA GLY A 27 -4.59 4.66 3.37
C GLY A 27 -5.57 5.39 2.43
N ASN A 28 -5.04 6.00 1.37
CA ASN A 28 -5.85 6.78 0.43
C ASN A 28 -6.92 5.91 -0.27
N ILE A 29 -6.60 4.66 -0.61
CA ILE A 29 -7.56 3.73 -1.23
C ILE A 29 -8.76 3.50 -0.31
N GLN A 30 -8.54 3.26 0.98
CA GLN A 30 -9.62 3.07 1.96
C GLN A 30 -10.46 4.34 2.10
N LYS A 31 -9.82 5.50 2.23
CA LYS A 31 -10.49 6.80 2.35
C LYS A 31 -11.38 7.07 1.13
N HIS A 32 -10.82 6.99 -0.07
CA HIS A 32 -11.57 7.24 -1.31
C HIS A 32 -12.69 6.24 -1.51
N SER A 33 -12.47 4.96 -1.18
CA SER A 33 -13.52 3.95 -1.28
C SER A 33 -14.68 4.24 -0.32
N THR A 34 -14.37 4.65 0.91
CA THR A 34 -15.36 5.02 1.92
C THR A 34 -16.17 6.25 1.49
N GLU A 35 -15.51 7.29 0.97
CA GLU A 35 -16.19 8.50 0.48
C GLU A 35 -17.03 8.23 -0.77
N LEU A 36 -16.56 7.35 -1.67
CA LEU A 36 -17.34 6.95 -2.84
C LEU A 36 -18.58 6.13 -2.44
N ILE A 37 -18.47 5.20 -1.48
CA ILE A 37 -19.63 4.47 -0.93
C ILE A 37 -20.67 5.45 -0.37
N LYS A 38 -20.24 6.42 0.44
CA LYS A 38 -21.13 7.46 0.98
C LYS A 38 -21.80 8.27 -0.13
N SER A 39 -21.04 8.64 -1.16
CA SER A 39 -21.54 9.44 -2.28
C SER A 39 -22.53 8.69 -3.17
N LEU A 40 -22.33 7.38 -3.35
CA LEU A 40 -23.22 6.52 -4.13
C LEU A 40 -24.52 6.20 -3.38
N GLY A 41 -24.49 6.08 -2.06
CA GLY A 41 -25.69 5.83 -1.25
C GLY A 41 -26.47 4.60 -1.74
N ASN A 42 -27.72 4.80 -2.18
CA ASN A 42 -28.61 3.75 -2.69
C ASN A 42 -28.54 3.56 -4.22
N PHE A 43 -27.39 3.83 -4.85
CA PHE A 43 -27.23 3.79 -6.30
C PHE A 43 -27.55 2.42 -6.94
N ASP A 44 -27.62 1.31 -6.18
CA ASP A 44 -28.06 0.00 -6.67
C ASP A 44 -29.35 0.04 -7.49
N VAL A 45 -30.34 0.82 -7.00
CA VAL A 45 -31.64 0.97 -7.67
C VAL A 45 -31.49 1.71 -9.00
N TYR A 46 -30.57 2.65 -9.09
CA TYR A 46 -30.31 3.44 -10.28
C TYR A 46 -29.48 2.65 -11.30
N ALA A 47 -28.45 1.93 -10.86
CA ALA A 47 -27.67 1.05 -11.72
C ALA A 47 -28.58 0.07 -12.48
N GLN A 48 -29.50 -0.61 -11.79
CA GLN A 48 -30.43 -1.53 -12.45
C GLN A 48 -31.33 -0.85 -13.50
N ARG A 49 -31.75 0.40 -13.26
CA ARG A 49 -32.56 1.17 -14.21
C ARG A 49 -31.74 1.65 -15.40
N PHE A 50 -30.48 2.03 -15.17
CA PHE A 50 -29.61 2.60 -16.18
C PHE A 50 -29.16 1.59 -17.24
N VAL A 51 -29.19 0.29 -16.94
CA VAL A 51 -29.01 -0.77 -17.95
C VAL A 51 -29.95 -0.54 -19.14
N THR A 52 -31.24 -0.28 -18.88
CA THR A 52 -32.24 -0.10 -19.95
C THR A 52 -32.48 1.36 -20.32
N MET A 53 -32.40 2.30 -19.37
CA MET A 53 -32.67 3.72 -19.63
C MET A 53 -31.58 4.41 -20.45
N LEU A 54 -30.33 3.96 -20.31
CA LEU A 54 -29.20 4.51 -21.05
C LEU A 54 -28.72 3.56 -22.17
N ASP A 55 -29.26 2.33 -22.23
CA ASP A 55 -28.77 1.26 -23.10
C ASP A 55 -27.26 0.99 -22.92
N GLU A 56 -26.81 1.06 -21.65
CA GLU A 56 -25.40 0.97 -21.26
C GLU A 56 -25.17 -0.29 -20.38
N PRO A 57 -24.64 -1.39 -20.95
CA PRO A 57 -24.45 -2.66 -20.23
C PRO A 57 -23.47 -2.57 -19.05
N VAL A 58 -22.65 -1.51 -18.98
CA VAL A 58 -21.67 -1.33 -17.89
C VAL A 58 -22.33 -1.36 -16.51
N PHE A 59 -23.58 -0.88 -16.40
CA PHE A 59 -24.33 -0.86 -15.14
C PHE A 59 -24.69 -2.25 -14.60
N GLU A 60 -24.67 -3.30 -15.43
CA GLU A 60 -24.82 -4.69 -14.98
C GLU A 60 -23.70 -5.11 -14.02
N ASN A 61 -22.52 -4.48 -14.13
CA ASN A 61 -21.37 -4.77 -13.29
C ASN A 61 -21.41 -4.10 -11.92
N TYR A 62 -22.46 -3.33 -11.60
CA TYR A 62 -22.48 -2.50 -10.40
C TYR A 62 -22.37 -3.31 -9.10
N GLN A 63 -22.96 -4.51 -9.03
CA GLN A 63 -22.84 -5.36 -7.83
C GLN A 63 -21.40 -5.83 -7.60
N SER A 64 -20.71 -6.28 -8.66
CA SER A 64 -19.30 -6.65 -8.60
C SER A 64 -18.42 -5.46 -8.19
N PHE A 65 -18.67 -4.29 -8.75
CA PHE A 65 -18.00 -3.05 -8.37
C PHE A 65 -18.24 -2.71 -6.89
N LYS A 66 -19.49 -2.76 -6.42
CA LYS A 66 -19.87 -2.47 -5.04
C LYS A 66 -19.18 -3.41 -4.05
N MET A 67 -19.11 -4.70 -4.37
CA MET A 67 -18.39 -5.69 -3.55
C MET A 67 -16.90 -5.34 -3.43
N MET A 68 -16.25 -5.03 -4.56
CA MET A 68 -14.83 -4.68 -4.57
C MET A 68 -14.56 -3.36 -3.83
N LEU A 69 -15.41 -2.36 -4.02
CA LEU A 69 -15.33 -1.07 -3.34
C LEU A 69 -15.49 -1.21 -1.83
N HIS A 70 -16.44 -2.03 -1.39
CA HIS A 70 -16.62 -2.36 0.03
C HIS A 70 -15.37 -3.01 0.61
N TYR A 71 -14.79 -4.00 -0.09
CA TYR A 71 -13.56 -4.66 0.34
C TYR A 71 -12.41 -3.66 0.56
N PHE A 72 -12.23 -2.69 -0.33
CA PHE A 72 -11.23 -1.64 -0.16
C PHE A 72 -11.50 -0.69 1.02
N SER A 73 -12.77 -0.44 1.35
CA SER A 73 -13.15 0.39 2.50
C SER A 73 -12.86 -0.27 3.85
N GLU A 74 -12.71 -1.59 3.89
CA GLU A 74 -12.51 -2.37 5.11
C GLU A 74 -11.04 -2.72 5.39
N ALA A 75 -10.08 -1.97 4.82
CA ALA A 75 -8.65 -2.18 5.04
C ALA A 75 -8.26 -2.13 6.54
N LYS A 76 -7.49 -3.12 7.04
CA LYS A 76 -7.10 -3.26 8.46
C LYS A 76 -5.59 -3.41 8.72
N CYS A 77 -4.74 -3.39 7.69
CA CYS A 77 -3.30 -3.60 7.89
C CYS A 77 -2.64 -2.35 8.48
N ASN A 78 -1.97 -2.48 9.62
CA ASN A 78 -1.26 -1.37 10.27
C ASN A 78 0.21 -1.21 9.80
N GLY A 79 0.62 -1.97 8.78
CA GLY A 79 1.95 -1.88 8.18
C GLY A 79 2.96 -2.90 8.71
N CYS A 80 4.10 -3.00 8.02
CA CYS A 80 5.10 -4.06 8.22
C CYS A 80 5.77 -4.03 9.60
N ARG A 81 5.83 -2.86 10.25
CA ARG A 81 6.41 -2.70 11.59
C ARG A 81 5.50 -3.22 12.70
N GLU A 82 4.19 -3.24 12.45
CA GLU A 82 3.16 -3.66 13.41
C GLU A 82 2.74 -5.12 13.20
N GLN A 83 2.77 -5.61 11.96
CA GLN A 83 2.28 -6.95 11.63
C GLN A 83 2.95 -7.59 10.41
N ALA A 84 2.78 -8.91 10.27
CA ALA A 84 3.16 -9.64 9.07
C ALA A 84 2.33 -9.19 7.86
N CYS A 85 2.96 -9.11 6.69
CA CYS A 85 2.23 -8.84 5.46
C CYS A 85 1.47 -10.11 5.03
N ALA A 86 0.15 -9.99 4.82
CA ALA A 86 -0.67 -11.10 4.34
C ALA A 86 -0.30 -11.55 2.92
N LEU A 87 0.30 -10.66 2.11
CA LEU A 87 0.67 -10.92 0.71
C LEU A 87 2.05 -11.57 0.59
N PHE A 88 3.05 -11.07 1.31
CA PHE A 88 4.44 -11.52 1.22
C PHE A 88 4.80 -12.44 2.40
N LYS A 89 4.29 -13.68 2.35
CA LYS A 89 4.45 -14.67 3.44
C LYS A 89 5.90 -15.15 3.64
N SER A 90 6.73 -15.08 2.60
CA SER A 90 8.15 -15.44 2.64
C SER A 90 9.08 -14.28 3.02
N CYS A 91 8.54 -13.12 3.39
CA CYS A 91 9.38 -11.94 3.64
C CYS A 91 10.20 -12.07 4.93
N HIS A 92 11.52 -12.05 4.80
CA HIS A 92 12.47 -12.10 5.93
C HIS A 92 12.84 -10.72 6.49
N VAL A 93 12.58 -9.64 5.74
CA VAL A 93 12.93 -8.27 6.15
C VAL A 93 12.28 -7.88 7.47
N ARG A 94 11.07 -8.39 7.76
CA ARG A 94 10.28 -8.09 8.97
C ARG A 94 11.04 -8.35 10.26
N ASP A 95 11.76 -9.46 10.33
CA ASP A 95 12.47 -9.85 11.55
C ASP A 95 13.90 -9.31 11.51
N CYS A 96 14.52 -9.35 10.32
CA CYS A 96 15.88 -8.87 10.09
C CYS A 96 16.10 -7.40 10.49
N PHE A 97 15.19 -6.46 10.20
CA PHE A 97 15.41 -5.05 10.57
C PHE A 97 15.48 -4.84 12.09
N ARG A 98 14.70 -5.62 12.86
CA ARG A 98 14.69 -5.58 14.32
C ARG A 98 15.96 -6.20 14.88
N GLU A 99 16.34 -7.37 14.38
CA GLU A 99 17.57 -8.08 14.78
C GLU A 99 18.83 -7.25 14.51
N LYS A 100 18.87 -6.54 13.38
CA LYS A 100 19.98 -5.68 12.99
C LYS A 100 19.94 -4.29 13.62
N GLY A 101 18.85 -3.93 14.31
CA GLY A 101 18.71 -2.63 14.96
C GLY A 101 18.69 -1.44 13.99
N VAL A 102 18.20 -1.64 12.76
CA VAL A 102 18.10 -0.58 11.74
C VAL A 102 16.66 -0.21 11.47
N ASP A 103 16.39 1.05 11.16
CA ASP A 103 15.04 1.45 10.74
C ASP A 103 14.75 1.00 9.31
N PHE A 104 15.73 1.09 8.41
CA PHE A 104 15.59 0.78 6.99
C PHE A 104 16.77 -0.02 6.46
N CYS A 105 16.54 -0.84 5.43
CA CYS A 105 17.55 -1.74 4.90
C CYS A 105 18.80 -1.02 4.36
N PHE A 106 18.67 0.19 3.79
CA PHE A 106 19.82 0.96 3.29
C PHE A 106 20.86 1.31 4.37
N GLN A 107 20.46 1.29 5.64
CA GLN A 107 21.31 1.55 6.81
C GLN A 107 22.09 0.30 7.26
N CYS A 108 21.71 -0.89 6.77
CA CYS A 108 22.36 -2.14 7.11
C CYS A 108 23.70 -2.27 6.39
N THR A 109 24.74 -2.69 7.10
CA THR A 109 26.08 -2.94 6.53
C THR A 109 26.11 -4.07 5.50
N SER A 110 25.13 -4.98 5.56
CA SER A 110 24.96 -6.06 4.60
C SER A 110 24.16 -5.66 3.36
N PHE A 111 23.64 -4.44 3.27
CA PHE A 111 22.88 -4.00 2.10
C PHE A 111 23.82 -3.57 0.96
N PRO A 112 23.55 -3.99 -0.30
CA PRO A 112 22.42 -4.81 -0.76
C PRO A 112 22.59 -6.30 -0.41
N CYS A 113 21.49 -6.98 -0.05
CA CYS A 113 21.48 -8.40 0.31
C CYS A 113 20.39 -9.18 -0.41
N GLU A 114 20.54 -10.50 -0.49
CA GLU A 114 19.59 -11.41 -1.15
C GLU A 114 18.67 -12.16 -0.17
N GLN A 115 18.90 -12.00 1.14
CA GLN A 115 18.17 -12.70 2.20
C GLN A 115 16.82 -12.04 2.54
N THR A 116 16.08 -11.58 1.53
CA THR A 116 14.80 -10.87 1.71
C THR A 116 13.59 -11.80 1.60
N GLY A 117 13.74 -12.91 0.86
CA GLY A 117 12.63 -13.80 0.48
C GLY A 117 11.72 -13.21 -0.61
N PHE A 118 12.20 -12.18 -1.32
CA PHE A 118 11.52 -11.56 -2.46
C PHE A 118 11.80 -12.31 -3.76
N ASP A 119 10.84 -12.25 -4.70
CA ASP A 119 11.08 -12.63 -6.09
C ASP A 119 12.05 -11.66 -6.78
N GLU A 120 12.53 -12.02 -7.98
CA GLU A 120 13.51 -11.23 -8.73
C GLU A 120 13.04 -9.78 -8.99
N HIS A 121 11.77 -9.59 -9.33
CA HIS A 121 11.21 -8.28 -9.64
C HIS A 121 11.15 -7.39 -8.40
N LEU A 122 10.65 -7.93 -7.30
CA LEU A 122 10.57 -7.23 -6.03
C LEU A 122 11.96 -6.98 -5.43
N GLN A 123 12.90 -7.90 -5.62
CA GLN A 123 14.31 -7.74 -5.21
C GLN A 123 14.98 -6.57 -5.95
N LYS A 124 14.81 -6.47 -7.28
CA LYS A 124 15.31 -5.31 -8.06
C LYS A 124 14.70 -3.99 -7.57
N ARG A 125 13.38 -3.97 -7.33
CA ARG A 125 12.68 -2.80 -6.81
C ARG A 125 13.18 -2.43 -5.41
N PHE A 126 13.37 -3.40 -4.53
CA PHE A 126 13.92 -3.24 -3.20
C PHE A 126 15.30 -2.56 -3.22
N ILE A 127 16.22 -3.06 -4.05
CA ILE A 127 17.57 -2.48 -4.18
C ILE A 127 17.47 -1.04 -4.70
N SER A 128 16.75 -0.82 -5.80
CA SER A 128 16.59 0.50 -6.41
C SER A 128 16.02 1.55 -5.44
N ILE A 129 14.98 1.18 -4.69
CA ILE A 129 14.38 2.07 -3.68
C ILE A 129 15.38 2.41 -2.58
N ASN A 130 16.08 1.43 -2.02
CA ASN A 130 16.98 1.68 -0.89
C ASN A 130 18.25 2.44 -1.32
N GLU A 131 18.76 2.23 -2.53
CA GLU A 131 19.83 3.07 -3.08
C GLU A 131 19.37 4.51 -3.29
N LYS A 132 18.13 4.72 -3.76
CA LYS A 132 17.54 6.05 -3.87
C LYS A 132 17.44 6.72 -2.51
N ILE A 133 16.88 6.03 -1.51
CA ILE A 133 16.77 6.55 -0.14
C ILE A 133 18.16 6.91 0.42
N ARG A 134 19.18 6.07 0.20
CA ARG A 134 20.56 6.36 0.60
C ARG A 134 21.08 7.66 0.00
N LYS A 135 20.72 7.97 -1.25
CA LYS A 135 21.16 9.17 -1.96
C LYS A 135 20.43 10.44 -1.52
N ILE A 136 19.13 10.38 -1.32
CA ILE A 136 18.30 11.58 -1.11
C ILE A 136 17.77 11.76 0.31
N GLY A 137 17.90 10.74 1.17
CA GLY A 137 17.30 10.72 2.51
C GLY A 137 15.85 10.20 2.50
N ILE A 138 15.39 9.71 3.64
CA ILE A 138 14.06 9.08 3.75
C ILE A 138 12.93 10.11 3.66
N GLU A 139 13.14 11.32 4.17
CA GLU A 139 12.20 12.42 4.14
C GLU A 139 11.90 12.84 2.69
N ASN A 140 12.94 13.13 1.91
CA ASN A 140 12.78 13.50 0.50
C ASN A 140 12.19 12.35 -0.31
N TYR A 141 12.60 11.11 -0.03
CA TYR A 141 12.00 9.96 -0.68
C TYR A 141 10.50 9.87 -0.38
N TYR A 142 10.08 10.03 0.87
CA TYR A 142 8.67 9.98 1.25
C TYR A 142 7.86 11.08 0.59
N GLU A 143 8.37 12.31 0.57
CA GLU A 143 7.73 13.45 -0.08
C GLU A 143 7.50 13.20 -1.58
N GLU A 144 8.44 12.54 -2.27
CA GLU A 144 8.28 12.20 -3.69
C GLU A 144 7.19 11.15 -3.97
N ILE A 145 6.90 10.25 -3.02
CA ILE A 145 6.05 9.07 -3.27
C ILE A 145 4.70 9.10 -2.55
N LYS A 146 4.51 9.97 -1.55
CA LYS A 146 3.32 9.94 -0.68
C LYS A 146 2.02 10.14 -1.45
N ASP A 147 2.08 10.91 -2.54
CA ASP A 147 0.95 11.25 -3.41
C ASP A 147 0.95 10.49 -4.75
N VAL A 148 1.93 9.60 -4.96
CA VAL A 148 2.06 8.82 -6.20
C VAL A 148 1.35 7.47 -6.05
N PRO A 149 0.54 7.05 -7.03
CA PRO A 149 -0.07 5.71 -7.04
C PRO A 149 0.98 4.60 -6.87
N ARG A 150 0.66 3.62 -6.01
CA ARG A 150 1.53 2.47 -5.76
C ARG A 150 1.48 1.43 -6.89
N TYR A 151 0.28 1.25 -7.45
CA TYR A 151 -0.08 0.26 -8.46
C TYR A 151 0.02 0.86 -9.86
#